data_AF-A0A959Z884-F1
#
_entry.id   AF-A0A959Z884-F1
#
_cell.length_a   1.000
_cell.length_b   1.000
_cell.length_c   1.000
_cell.angle_alpha   90.00
_cell.angle_beta   90.00
_cell.angle_gamma   90.00
#
_symmetry.space_group_name_H-M   'P 1'
#
loop_
_entity.id
_entity.type
_entity.pdbx_description
1 polymer ?
#
loop_
_entity_poly.entity_id
_entity_poly.type
_entity_poly.pdbx_seq_one_letter_code
_entity_poly.pdbx_strand_id
1 'polypeptide(L)' 'MKTFKLLVIALTLFLFSFISGDKSEYTLPAYGRTIISVDLDLDGDIDIVSGHIYYWQTEWS' A
#
# COMPACT_ATOMS: atom_id res chain seq x y z
N MET A 1 -10.43 -32.02 20.45
CA MET A 1 -10.28 -30.59 20.82
C MET A 1 -9.23 -29.85 19.98
N LYS A 2 -8.03 -30.40 19.75
CA LYS A 2 -6.98 -29.74 18.94
C LYS A 2 -7.40 -29.48 17.49
N THR A 3 -7.98 -30.49 16.83
CA THR A 3 -8.46 -30.40 15.43
C THR A 3 -9.56 -29.36 15.23
N PHE A 4 -10.50 -29.29 16.18
CA PHE A 4 -11.56 -28.27 16.17
C PHE A 4 -11.00 -26.85 16.29
N LYS A 5 -10.02 -26.63 17.19
CA LYS A 5 -9.34 -25.33 17.31
C LYS A 5 -8.61 -24.93 16.02
N LEU A 6 -7.92 -25.87 15.36
CA LEU A 6 -7.27 -25.64 14.07
C LEU A 6 -8.27 -25.26 12.98
N LEU A 7 -9.44 -25.90 12.95
CA LEU A 7 -10.49 -25.62 11.97
C LEU A 7 -11.07 -24.21 12.17
N VAL A 8 -11.28 -23.80 13.43
CA VAL A 8 -11.70 -22.43 13.75
C VAL A 8 -10.66 -21.41 13.30
N ILE A 9 -9.37 -21.62 13.60
CA ILE A 9 -8.29 -20.71 13.18
C ILE A 9 -8.20 -20.61 11.65
N ALA A 10 -8.24 -21.75 10.95
CA ALA A 10 -8.18 -21.77 9.50
C ALA A 10 -9.38 -21.04 8.86
N LEU A 11 -10.59 -21.25 9.41
CA LEU A 11 -11.78 -20.55 8.97
C LEU A 11 -11.68 -19.05 9.23
N THR A 12 -11.18 -18.62 10.39
CA THR A 12 -10.97 -17.21 10.70
C THR A 12 -10.01 -16.58 9.69
N LEU A 13 -8.83 -17.17 9.47
CA LEU A 13 -7.85 -16.66 8.51
C LEU A 13 -8.41 -16.60 7.08
N PHE A 14 -9.15 -17.62 6.66
CA PHE A 14 -9.80 -17.64 5.35
C PHE A 14 -10.80 -16.49 5.21
N LEU A 15 -11.65 -16.24 6.21
CA LEU A 15 -12.62 -15.14 6.19
C LEU A 15 -11.93 -13.77 6.15
N PHE A 16 -10.82 -13.58 6.87
CA PHE A 16 -10.05 -12.32 6.84
C PHE A 16 -9.29 -12.09 5.53
N SER A 17 -9.01 -13.13 4.74
CA SER A 17 -8.29 -12.99 3.46
C SER A 17 -9.07 -12.25 2.36
N PHE A 18 -10.38 -12.12 2.52
CA PHE A 18 -11.24 -11.39 1.58
C PHE A 18 -11.42 -9.92 1.93
N ILE A 19 -10.85 -9.47 3.06
CA ILE A 19 -10.81 -8.06 3.41
C ILE A 19 -9.66 -7.43 2.61
N SER A 20 -9.96 -6.94 1.42
CA SER A 20 -9.06 -6.01 0.74
C SER A 20 -9.19 -4.66 1.44
N GLY A 21 -8.11 -4.20 2.08
CA GLY A 21 -8.01 -2.81 2.50
C GLY A 21 -8.09 -1.87 1.29
N ASP A 22 -8.41 -0.61 1.52
CA ASP A 22 -8.40 0.41 0.47
C ASP A 22 -7.04 0.38 -0.24
N LYS A 23 -7.05 0.13 -1.55
CA LYS A 23 -5.84 0.24 -2.34
C LYS A 23 -5.57 1.71 -2.59
N SER A 24 -4.33 2.15 -2.43
CA SER A 24 -3.91 3.47 -2.89
C SER A 24 -4.15 3.59 -4.39
N GLU A 25 -5.08 4.46 -4.79
CA GLU A 25 -5.24 4.87 -6.17
C GLU A 25 -4.17 5.92 -6.49
N TYR A 26 -3.35 5.65 -7.50
CA TYR A 26 -2.30 6.57 -7.93
C TYR A 26 -2.41 6.80 -9.44
N THR A 27 -2.57 8.06 -9.84
CA THR A 27 -2.53 8.45 -11.24
C THR A 27 -1.08 8.72 -11.63
N LEU A 28 -0.61 8.06 -12.69
CA LEU A 28 0.74 8.29 -13.21
C LEU A 28 0.83 9.73 -13.76
N PRO A 29 1.76 10.55 -13.25
CA PRO A 29 2.01 11.86 -13.83
C PRO A 29 2.63 11.71 -15.22
N ALA A 30 2.34 12.66 -16.12
CA ALA A 30 2.84 12.62 -17.50
C ALA A 30 4.39 12.59 -17.57
N TYR A 31 5.06 13.29 -16.65
CA TYR A 31 6.52 13.34 -16.56
C TYR A 31 6.99 13.47 -15.11
N GLY A 32 7.99 12.66 -14.72
CA GLY A 32 8.75 12.87 -13.49
C GLY A 32 9.77 13.99 -13.67
N ARG A 33 9.88 14.88 -12.69
CA ARG A 33 10.82 16.02 -12.70
C ARG A 33 12.08 15.73 -11.88
N THR A 34 11.92 15.01 -10.77
CA THR A 34 12.99 14.72 -9.80
C THR A 34 12.79 13.35 -9.19
N ILE A 35 13.88 12.63 -8.95
CA ILE A 35 13.88 11.33 -8.27
C ILE A 35 14.86 11.39 -7.11
N ILE A 36 14.47 10.87 -5.96
CA ILE A 36 15.32 10.71 -4.78
C ILE A 36 15.17 9.27 -4.29
N SER A 37 16.29 8.66 -3.89
CA SER A 37 16.34 7.37 -3.22
C SER A 37 16.83 7.56 -1.79
N VAL A 38 16.03 7.17 -0.80
CA VAL A 38 16.33 7.32 0.62
C VAL A 38 15.53 6.27 1.39
N ASP A 39 16.08 5.75 2.48
CA ASP A 39 15.33 4.96 3.46
C ASP A 39 14.47 5.94 4.30
N LEU A 40 13.20 6.13 3.91
CA LEU A 40 12.36 7.21 4.42
C LEU A 40 11.74 6.85 5.79
N ASP A 41 11.42 5.58 6.00
CA ASP A 41 10.79 5.11 7.24
C ASP A 41 11.77 4.40 8.21
N LEU A 42 13.03 4.24 7.80
CA LEU A 42 14.14 3.73 8.59
C LEU A 42 14.05 2.24 8.90
N ASP A 43 13.41 1.47 8.02
CA ASP A 43 13.32 0.02 8.17
C ASP A 43 14.48 -0.76 7.49
N GLY A 44 15.30 -0.04 6.71
CA GLY A 44 16.51 -0.55 6.08
C GLY A 44 16.35 -0.98 4.63
N ASP A 45 15.14 -0.91 4.05
CA ASP A 45 14.98 -0.89 2.60
C ASP A 45 15.09 0.54 2.02
N ILE A 46 15.34 0.65 0.71
CA ILE A 46 15.53 1.95 0.05
C ILE A 46 14.26 2.29 -0.70
N ASP A 47 13.60 3.38 -0.29
CA ASP A 47 12.45 3.92 -0.98
C ASP A 47 12.83 4.72 -2.22
N ILE A 48 11.84 4.89 -3.11
CA ILE A 48 11.92 5.77 -4.26
C ILE A 48 10.82 6.82 -4.16
N VAL A 49 11.23 8.10 -4.11
CA VAL A 49 10.31 9.24 -4.15
C VAL A 49 10.44 9.95 -5.50
N SER A 50 9.32 10.12 -6.19
CA SER A 50 9.24 10.82 -7.47
C SER A 50 8.44 12.11 -7.36
N GLY A 51 9.10 13.24 -7.65
CA GLY A 51 8.46 14.54 -7.76
C GLY A 51 8.02 14.81 -9.19
N HIS A 52 6.79 15.28 -9.38
CA HIS A 52 6.24 15.63 -10.68
C HIS A 52 5.55 17.00 -10.63
N ILE A 53 5.37 17.62 -11.80
CA ILE A 53 4.60 18.87 -11.89
C ILE A 53 3.13 18.51 -11.81
N TYR A 54 2.44 19.11 -10.87
CA TYR A 54 0.99 19.02 -10.76
C TYR A 54 0.37 20.35 -11.17
N TYR A 55 -0.53 20.33 -12.16
CA TYR A 55 -1.43 21.46 -12.40
C TYR A 55 -2.60 21.31 -11.45
N TRP A 56 -3.01 22.40 -10.77
CA TRP A 56 -4.07 22.42 -9.75
C TRP A 56 -5.22 21.45 -10.08
N GLN A 57 -5.28 20.33 -9.35
CA GLN A 57 -6.47 19.49 -9.32
C GLN A 57 -7.25 19.86 -8.06
N THR A 58 -8.47 20.30 -8.24
CA THR A 58 -9.45 20.61 -7.18
C THR A 58 -10.07 19.35 -6.58
N GLU A 59 -9.35 18.24 -6.53
CA GLU A 59 -9.85 16.95 -6.05
C GLU A 59 -9.01 16.55 -4.83
N TRP A 60 -9.26 17.24 -3.72
CA TRP A 60 -9.20 16.57 -2.43
C TRP A 60 -10.62 16.04 -2.18
N SER A 61 -10.84 14.77 -2.50
CA SER A 61 -12.00 13.98 -2.07
C SER A 61 -11.53 12.91 -1.10
#